data_AF-A0A922VDZ1-F1
#
_entry.id   AF-A0A922VDZ1-F1
#
_cell.length_a   1.000
_cell.length_b   1.000
_cell.length_c   1.000
_cell.angle_alpha   90.00
_cell.angle_beta   90.00
_cell.angle_gamma   90.00
#
_symmetry.space_group_name_H-M   'P 1'
#
loop_
_entity.id
_entity.type
_entity.pdbx_description
1 polymer ?
#
loop_
_entity_poly.entity_id
_entity_poly.type
_entity_poly.pdbx_seq_one_letter_code
_entity_poly.pdbx_strand_id
1 'polypeptide(L)'
;MRNIGRKVDTDVASAALIRNRLDAVLGGERIYKSTPLAHLLEQLYLCEVREQGLTRAEQAWMTLDDTTIRALAKNFETALAELGGAPFLLSAGTEVVSLFVGQAIVGSQTLGIDVNCPGLRPFDQLSNRPQGYNLQLLADMVEKMTARSPWKAIGIPSVVERYDDYIYYHFQFSPFEPAGGVVLQHRTDFEYGYFCSRSEEQVHDIAKSIIGEMKYLWEIGLGIRDKVLWAKRQGQTTAAKHRGVSFRAVVLDLTYKPSFNRHSLSLEYDGYDDTLRRGVLTEQLVIGSEGESRFKPSGLNNAAKVAVLRKVGADGVIDGVARAVVEAAQRGAAKVLAELGYGFSTEVSLKLQNSTWPLTCRLFWKDGEIQIKTSDHNTMSITLDGLTIKNKAIPETIIDNLAGKPLHLIFDEPFKCASRIESITNKGRDILVAVERNLWLVNCRTGQMCQAPQAIANLFPR
;
A
#
# COMPACT_ATOMS: atom_id res chain seq x y z
N MET A 1 -12.50 -29.80 26.23
CA MET A 1 -12.63 -28.32 26.34
C MET A 1 -11.86 -27.67 27.52
N ARG A 2 -11.00 -28.37 28.31
CA ARG A 2 -10.29 -27.77 29.47
C ARG A 2 -8.81 -27.36 29.24
N ASN A 3 -8.25 -27.52 28.04
CA ASN A 3 -6.81 -27.27 27.76
C ASN A 3 -6.50 -25.96 27.02
N ILE A 4 -7.50 -25.13 26.69
CA ILE A 4 -7.27 -23.87 25.96
C ILE A 4 -6.92 -22.74 26.94
N GLY A 5 -7.59 -22.65 28.10
CA GLY A 5 -7.30 -21.61 29.10
C GLY A 5 -5.90 -21.73 29.71
N ARG A 6 -5.47 -22.94 30.07
CA ARG A 6 -4.17 -23.17 30.74
C ARG A 6 -2.95 -22.86 29.86
N LYS A 7 -3.10 -22.92 28.53
CA LYS A 7 -2.03 -22.65 27.56
C LYS A 7 -1.88 -21.13 27.30
N VAL A 8 -3.02 -20.44 27.18
CA VAL A 8 -3.07 -18.97 27.05
C VAL A 8 -2.53 -18.29 28.31
N ASP A 9 -2.84 -18.80 29.50
CA ASP A 9 -2.36 -18.23 30.77
C ASP A 9 -0.83 -18.37 30.94
N THR A 10 -0.22 -19.47 30.48
CA THR A 10 1.25 -19.64 30.47
C THR A 10 1.96 -18.75 29.46
N ASP A 11 1.39 -18.61 28.25
CA ASP A 11 1.99 -17.77 27.20
C ASP A 11 2.03 -16.28 27.63
N VAL A 12 0.99 -15.82 28.34
CA VAL A 12 0.89 -14.45 28.88
C VAL A 12 1.86 -14.22 30.05
N ALA A 13 2.05 -15.21 30.93
CA ALA A 13 2.96 -15.10 32.07
C ALA A 13 4.44 -15.04 31.63
N SER A 14 4.84 -15.88 30.67
CA SER A 14 6.21 -15.87 30.12
C SER A 14 6.51 -14.59 29.32
N ALA A 15 5.55 -14.08 28.54
CA ALA A 15 5.71 -12.80 27.84
C ALA A 15 5.94 -11.62 28.79
N ALA A 16 5.19 -11.56 29.90
CA ALA A 16 5.37 -10.51 30.91
C ALA A 16 6.75 -10.57 31.58
N LEU A 17 7.28 -11.77 31.84
CA LEU A 17 8.62 -11.95 32.41
C LEU A 17 9.71 -11.47 31.44
N ILE A 18 9.61 -11.85 30.16
CA ILE A 18 10.53 -11.39 29.11
C ILE A 18 10.45 -9.87 28.97
N ARG A 19 9.25 -9.28 28.92
CA ARG A 19 9.08 -7.83 28.82
C ARG A 19 9.73 -7.08 29.97
N ASN A 20 9.51 -7.50 31.22
CA ASN A 20 10.13 -6.86 32.39
C ASN A 20 11.67 -6.86 32.32
N ARG A 21 12.24 -7.97 31.82
CA ARG A 21 13.68 -8.07 31.62
C ARG A 21 14.18 -7.16 30.51
N LEU A 22 13.47 -7.10 29.38
CA LEU A 22 13.79 -6.20 28.28
C LEU A 22 13.71 -4.72 28.71
N ASP A 23 12.69 -4.35 29.50
CA ASP A 23 12.56 -3.00 30.06
C ASP A 23 13.72 -2.64 30.99
N ALA A 24 14.17 -3.58 31.84
CA ALA A 24 15.31 -3.37 32.74
C ALA A 24 16.62 -3.11 31.98
N VAL A 25 16.84 -3.81 30.85
CA VAL A 25 18.04 -3.64 30.03
C VAL A 25 17.95 -2.39 29.16
N LEU A 26 16.84 -2.18 28.46
CA LEU A 26 16.71 -1.14 27.44
C LEU A 26 16.32 0.23 28.02
N GLY A 27 16.08 0.36 29.32
CA GLY A 27 16.06 1.66 30.01
C GLY A 27 15.07 2.69 29.45
N GLY A 28 13.94 2.22 28.89
CA GLY A 28 12.94 3.10 28.27
C GLY A 28 13.33 3.65 26.90
N GLU A 29 14.38 3.10 26.26
CA GLU A 29 14.74 3.37 24.87
C GLU A 29 13.52 3.16 23.95
N ARG A 30 13.36 4.06 22.97
CA ARG A 30 12.22 4.08 22.08
C ARG A 30 12.67 4.21 20.64
N ILE A 31 12.05 3.44 19.77
CA ILE A 31 12.07 3.75 18.35
C ILE A 31 10.99 4.80 18.08
N TYR A 32 11.33 5.79 17.24
CA TYR A 32 10.39 6.82 16.78
C TYR A 32 9.62 7.55 17.90
N LYS A 33 10.23 7.71 19.09
CA LYS A 33 9.71 8.35 20.34
C LYS A 33 8.38 7.81 20.91
N SER A 34 7.64 7.01 20.16
CA SER A 34 6.30 6.52 20.52
C SER A 34 6.32 5.06 20.97
N THR A 35 7.21 4.23 20.42
CA THR A 35 7.22 2.78 20.67
C THR A 35 8.46 2.36 21.48
N PRO A 36 8.30 1.86 22.71
CA PRO A 36 9.42 1.33 23.49
C PRO A 36 10.05 0.11 22.81
N LEU A 37 11.39 0.06 22.77
CA LEU A 37 12.12 -1.06 22.16
C LEU A 37 11.81 -2.41 22.82
N ALA A 38 11.60 -2.41 24.14
CA ALA A 38 11.18 -3.60 24.87
C ALA A 38 9.86 -4.17 24.35
N HIS A 39 8.91 -3.32 23.93
CA HIS A 39 7.63 -3.78 23.38
C HIS A 39 7.80 -4.37 21.97
N LEU A 40 8.73 -3.85 21.16
CA LEU A 40 9.05 -4.45 19.87
C LEU A 40 9.65 -5.85 20.06
N LEU A 41 10.66 -5.97 20.92
CA LEU A 41 11.33 -7.23 21.17
C LEU A 41 10.40 -8.28 21.83
N GLU A 42 9.48 -7.87 22.70
CA GLU A 42 8.41 -8.75 23.22
C GLU A 42 7.57 -9.33 22.08
N GLN A 43 7.20 -8.53 21.08
CA GLN A 43 6.44 -9.04 19.93
C GLN A 43 7.26 -10.00 19.06
N LEU A 44 8.57 -9.77 18.91
CA LEU A 44 9.47 -10.72 18.23
C LEU A 44 9.54 -12.06 18.98
N TYR A 45 9.65 -12.02 20.31
CA TYR A 45 9.57 -13.22 21.16
C TYR A 45 8.25 -13.97 20.93
N LEU A 46 7.11 -13.27 20.94
CA LEU A 46 5.81 -13.89 20.69
C LEU A 46 5.69 -14.51 19.29
N CYS A 47 6.34 -13.93 18.28
CA CYS A 47 6.43 -14.53 16.95
C CYS A 47 7.26 -15.82 17.00
N GLU A 48 8.40 -15.79 17.68
CA GLU A 48 9.27 -16.94 17.82
C GLU A 48 8.61 -18.09 18.62
N VAL A 49 7.78 -17.77 19.63
CA VAL A 49 6.93 -18.77 20.32
C VAL A 49 5.97 -19.46 19.35
N ARG A 50 5.38 -18.72 18.40
CA ARG A 50 4.49 -19.28 17.38
C ARG A 50 5.22 -20.17 16.37
N GLU A 51 6.43 -19.80 15.98
CA GLU A 51 7.23 -20.52 14.97
C GLU A 51 7.98 -21.73 15.54
N GLN A 52 8.61 -21.57 16.69
CA GLN A 52 9.54 -22.55 17.28
C GLN A 52 8.96 -23.29 18.50
N GLY A 53 7.81 -22.85 19.00
CA GLY A 53 7.17 -23.36 20.21
C GLY A 53 7.68 -22.69 21.49
N LEU A 54 6.79 -22.57 22.48
CA LEU A 54 7.02 -21.86 23.75
C LEU A 54 8.34 -22.26 24.43
N THR A 55 8.55 -23.56 24.68
CA THR A 55 9.71 -24.04 25.44
C THR A 55 11.04 -23.65 24.82
N ARG A 56 11.16 -23.79 23.49
CA ARG A 56 12.40 -23.47 22.77
C ARG A 56 12.65 -21.96 22.73
N ALA A 57 11.61 -21.18 22.45
CA ALA A 57 11.70 -19.72 22.42
C ALA A 57 12.04 -19.15 23.80
N GLU A 58 11.35 -19.58 24.86
CA GLU A 58 11.58 -19.10 26.22
C GLU A 58 13.00 -19.41 26.70
N GLN A 59 13.51 -20.63 26.48
CA GLN A 59 14.87 -21.00 26.83
C GLN A 59 15.90 -20.10 26.13
N ALA A 60 15.76 -19.91 24.81
CA ALA A 60 16.71 -19.11 24.04
C ALA A 60 16.71 -17.63 24.47
N TRP A 61 15.53 -17.04 24.69
CA TRP A 61 15.41 -15.64 25.10
C TRP A 61 15.91 -15.40 26.52
N MET A 62 15.64 -16.31 27.45
CA MET A 62 16.10 -16.19 28.84
C MET A 62 17.63 -16.30 28.97
N THR A 63 18.31 -16.97 28.04
CA THR A 63 19.77 -17.12 28.06
C THR A 63 20.56 -15.97 27.42
N LEU A 64 19.90 -15.01 26.78
CA LEU A 64 20.57 -13.83 26.22
C LEU A 64 21.32 -13.09 27.33
N ASP A 65 22.38 -12.35 27.01
CA ASP A 65 22.93 -11.34 27.93
C ASP A 65 22.47 -9.93 27.52
N ASP A 66 22.74 -8.94 28.37
CA ASP A 66 22.31 -7.55 28.15
C ASP A 66 22.90 -6.97 26.85
N THR A 67 24.14 -7.33 26.52
CA THR A 67 24.81 -6.92 25.29
C THR A 67 24.09 -7.45 24.06
N THR A 68 23.68 -8.72 24.09
CA THR A 68 22.98 -9.38 23.00
C THR A 68 21.57 -8.84 22.84
N ILE A 69 20.88 -8.51 23.94
CA ILE A 69 19.58 -7.82 23.88
C ILE A 69 19.70 -6.47 23.16
N ARG A 70 20.71 -5.67 23.51
CA ARG A 70 20.96 -4.37 22.85
C ARG A 70 21.34 -4.53 21.38
N ALA A 71 22.17 -5.51 21.05
CA ALA A 71 22.53 -5.81 19.67
C ALA A 71 21.30 -6.25 18.84
N LEU A 72 20.43 -7.09 19.41
CA LEU A 72 19.18 -7.52 18.78
C LEU A 72 18.24 -6.34 18.53
N ALA A 73 18.09 -5.45 19.52
CA ALA A 73 17.31 -4.22 19.37
C ALA A 73 17.83 -3.38 18.20
N LYS A 74 19.15 -3.12 18.15
CA LYS A 74 19.77 -2.33 17.08
C LYS A 74 19.67 -2.98 15.70
N ASN A 75 19.82 -4.30 15.60
CA ASN A 75 19.64 -5.03 14.35
C ASN A 75 18.22 -4.88 13.83
N PHE A 76 17.23 -4.97 14.73
CA PHE A 76 15.84 -4.80 14.36
C PHE A 76 15.49 -3.35 14.00
N GLU A 77 16.04 -2.36 14.72
CA GLU A 77 15.92 -0.94 14.34
C GLU A 77 16.47 -0.69 12.93
N THR A 78 17.65 -1.23 12.62
CA THR A 78 18.25 -1.14 11.28
C THR A 78 17.33 -1.79 10.23
N ALA A 79 16.80 -2.97 10.51
CA ALA A 79 15.89 -3.66 9.61
C ALA A 79 14.60 -2.87 9.33
N LEU A 80 14.12 -2.09 10.31
CA LEU A 80 12.97 -1.20 10.14
C LEU A 80 13.35 0.13 9.48
N ALA A 81 14.60 0.59 9.59
CA ALA A 81 15.01 1.88 9.04
C ALA A 81 15.42 1.79 7.56
N GLU A 82 15.96 0.65 7.12
CA GLU A 82 16.60 0.50 5.81
C GLU A 82 15.88 -0.53 4.94
N LEU A 83 15.60 -0.15 3.68
CA LEU A 83 15.07 -1.06 2.67
C LEU A 83 16.16 -2.08 2.27
N GLY A 84 15.86 -3.37 2.41
CA GLY A 84 16.76 -4.44 1.96
C GLY A 84 17.96 -4.68 2.89
N GLY A 85 17.84 -4.35 4.17
CA GLY A 85 18.82 -4.72 5.20
C GLY A 85 19.08 -6.23 5.23
N ALA A 86 20.30 -6.62 5.63
CA ALA A 86 20.69 -8.03 5.67
C ALA A 86 19.81 -8.84 6.65
N PRO A 87 19.40 -10.06 6.26
CA PRO A 87 18.66 -10.94 7.17
C PRO A 87 19.44 -11.23 8.44
N PHE A 88 18.74 -11.41 9.54
CA PHE A 88 19.33 -11.87 10.80
C PHE A 88 18.41 -12.87 11.50
N LEU A 89 18.96 -13.61 12.46
CA LEU A 89 18.21 -14.61 13.24
C LEU A 89 17.87 -14.07 14.63
N LEU A 90 16.64 -14.33 15.06
CA LEU A 90 16.24 -14.27 16.46
C LEU A 90 16.87 -15.42 17.25
N SER A 91 16.78 -15.31 18.57
CA SER A 91 17.47 -16.16 19.54
C SER A 91 17.19 -17.66 19.38
N ALA A 92 15.97 -18.05 19.01
CA ALA A 92 15.62 -19.46 18.82
C ALA A 92 15.78 -19.94 17.36
N GLY A 93 16.25 -19.06 16.46
CA GLY A 93 16.55 -19.35 15.05
C GLY A 93 15.49 -18.85 14.07
N THR A 94 14.53 -18.02 14.49
CA THR A 94 13.54 -17.42 13.58
C THR A 94 14.18 -16.31 12.76
N GLU A 95 14.08 -16.38 11.43
CA GLU A 95 14.67 -15.37 10.54
C GLU A 95 13.85 -14.08 10.49
N VAL A 96 14.55 -12.95 10.42
CA VAL A 96 14.00 -11.60 10.24
C VAL A 96 14.58 -10.99 8.98
N VAL A 97 13.72 -10.50 8.10
CA VAL A 97 14.09 -9.82 6.85
C VAL A 97 13.39 -8.46 6.77
N SER A 98 14.17 -7.42 6.43
CA SER A 98 13.60 -6.12 6.08
C SER A 98 12.81 -6.23 4.78
N LEU A 99 11.56 -5.75 4.80
CA LEU A 99 10.72 -5.71 3.61
C LEU A 99 10.63 -4.29 3.06
N PHE A 100 10.27 -3.34 3.92
CA PHE A 100 10.18 -1.91 3.63
C PHE A 100 10.48 -1.12 4.91
N VAL A 101 10.70 0.19 4.81
CA VAL A 101 10.84 1.04 5.99
C VAL A 101 9.64 0.85 6.93
N GLY A 102 9.85 0.61 8.22
CA GLY A 102 8.81 0.34 9.20
C GLY A 102 8.18 -1.05 9.14
N GLN A 103 8.67 -1.97 8.29
CA GLN A 103 8.12 -3.31 8.09
C GLN A 103 9.20 -4.39 8.00
N ALA A 104 8.94 -5.54 8.62
CA ALA A 104 9.82 -6.71 8.54
C ALA A 104 9.00 -8.00 8.45
N ILE A 105 9.55 -9.00 7.78
CA ILE A 105 9.04 -10.37 7.85
C ILE A 105 9.78 -11.08 8.98
N VAL A 106 9.03 -11.70 9.89
CA VAL A 106 9.54 -12.46 11.05
C VAL A 106 8.93 -13.86 10.99
N GLY A 107 9.73 -14.85 10.61
CA GLY A 107 9.23 -16.20 10.34
C GLY A 107 8.13 -16.18 9.27
N SER A 108 6.93 -16.66 9.59
CA SER A 108 5.80 -16.68 8.64
C SER A 108 4.93 -15.42 8.65
N GLN A 109 5.29 -14.38 9.42
CA GLN A 109 4.45 -13.19 9.61
C GLN A 109 5.11 -11.92 9.07
N THR A 110 4.34 -11.11 8.33
CA THR A 110 4.73 -9.73 8.01
C THR A 110 4.26 -8.81 9.13
N LEU A 111 5.18 -8.08 9.74
CA LEU A 111 4.92 -7.16 10.84
C LEU A 111 5.26 -5.73 10.45
N GLY A 112 4.52 -4.77 10.98
CA GLY A 112 4.86 -3.35 10.89
C GLY A 112 4.55 -2.59 12.18
N ILE A 113 5.01 -1.35 12.25
CA ILE A 113 4.83 -0.48 13.41
C ILE A 113 3.43 0.15 13.39
N ASP A 114 2.70 0.02 14.50
CA ASP A 114 1.47 0.76 14.72
C ASP A 114 1.77 2.07 15.47
N VAL A 115 1.35 3.21 14.92
CA VAL A 115 1.60 4.51 15.54
C VAL A 115 0.61 4.84 16.65
N ASN A 116 -0.56 4.22 16.64
CA ASN A 116 -1.58 4.44 17.67
C ASN A 116 -1.42 3.47 18.86
N CYS A 117 -0.65 2.39 18.69
CA CYS A 117 -0.41 1.39 19.71
C CYS A 117 1.07 1.03 19.75
N PRO A 118 1.76 1.14 20.91
CA PRO A 118 3.14 0.70 21.01
C PRO A 118 3.35 -0.74 20.55
N GLY A 119 4.36 -0.96 19.71
CA GLY A 119 4.87 -2.29 19.33
C GLY A 119 4.71 -2.63 17.85
N LEU A 120 4.90 -3.92 17.54
CA LEU A 120 4.68 -4.49 16.22
C LEU A 120 3.30 -5.11 16.13
N ARG A 121 2.66 -4.98 14.97
CA ARG A 121 1.42 -5.67 14.64
C ARG A 121 1.56 -6.40 13.30
N PRO A 122 0.81 -7.49 13.10
CA PRO A 122 0.63 -8.05 11.77
C PRO A 122 0.23 -6.95 10.79
N PHE A 123 0.90 -6.89 9.64
CA PHE A 123 0.73 -5.81 8.68
C PHE A 123 -0.73 -5.69 8.20
N ASP A 124 -1.41 -6.82 8.07
CA ASP A 124 -2.83 -6.91 7.71
C ASP A 124 -3.81 -6.38 8.79
N GLN A 125 -3.30 -5.99 9.96
CA GLN A 125 -4.05 -5.38 11.06
C GLN A 125 -3.75 -3.90 11.25
N LEU A 126 -2.77 -3.34 10.52
CA LEU A 126 -2.41 -1.93 10.62
C LEU A 126 -3.46 -1.04 9.96
N SER A 127 -3.61 0.18 10.48
CA SER A 127 -4.48 1.18 9.87
C SER A 127 -3.88 1.71 8.58
N ASN A 128 -4.67 1.67 7.51
CA ASN A 128 -4.30 2.24 6.22
C ASN A 128 -4.57 3.76 6.12
N ARG A 129 -4.99 4.44 7.20
CA ARG A 129 -5.48 5.84 7.15
C ARG A 129 -4.60 6.90 7.82
N PRO A 130 -4.37 8.09 7.18
CA PRO A 130 -3.70 9.29 7.71
C PRO A 130 -4.22 9.85 9.02
N GLN A 131 -3.61 9.41 10.12
CA GLN A 131 -3.87 9.78 11.50
C GLN A 131 -2.57 9.76 12.34
N GLY A 132 -2.57 10.45 13.48
CA GLY A 132 -1.54 10.27 14.52
C GLY A 132 -0.51 11.40 14.67
N TYR A 133 0.48 11.14 15.53
CA TYR A 133 1.45 12.12 16.03
C TYR A 133 2.30 12.78 14.94
N ASN A 134 2.75 12.03 13.93
CA ASN A 134 3.63 12.56 12.88
C ASN A 134 2.96 13.63 12.01
N LEU A 135 1.63 13.59 11.85
CA LEU A 135 0.90 14.63 11.12
C LEU A 135 0.85 15.94 11.92
N GLN A 136 0.62 15.84 13.23
CA GLN A 136 0.66 17.00 14.12
C GLN A 136 2.09 17.57 14.19
N LEU A 137 3.09 16.71 14.30
CA LEU A 137 4.50 17.10 14.31
C LEU A 137 4.88 17.86 13.04
N LEU A 138 4.45 17.37 11.88
CA LEU A 138 4.68 18.04 10.59
C LEU A 138 4.02 19.43 10.57
N ALA A 139 2.75 19.52 10.99
CA ALA A 139 2.03 20.80 11.05
C ALA A 139 2.74 21.81 11.97
N ASP A 140 3.13 21.38 13.17
CA ASP A 140 3.86 22.21 14.14
C ASP A 140 5.21 22.69 13.59
N MET A 141 5.94 21.81 12.89
CA MET A 141 7.22 22.15 12.26
C MET A 141 7.04 23.20 11.15
N VAL A 142 6.09 22.98 10.23
CA VAL A 142 5.79 23.94 9.16
C VAL A 142 5.37 25.29 9.75
N GLU A 143 4.50 25.29 10.76
CA GLU A 143 4.06 26.52 11.41
C GLU A 143 5.22 27.28 12.07
N LYS A 144 6.05 26.61 12.87
CA LYS A 144 7.19 27.22 13.56
C LYS A 144 8.21 27.77 12.57
N MET A 145 8.54 27.01 11.54
CA MET A 145 9.57 27.40 10.57
C MET A 145 9.11 28.50 9.61
N THR A 146 7.80 28.67 9.40
CA THR A 146 7.23 29.74 8.55
C THR A 146 6.78 30.96 9.33
N ALA A 147 6.82 30.96 10.67
CA ALA A 147 6.19 31.96 11.53
C ALA A 147 6.50 33.43 11.21
N ARG A 148 7.69 33.72 10.66
CA ARG A 148 8.17 35.08 10.31
C ARG A 148 8.30 35.31 8.81
N SER A 149 7.85 34.37 7.99
CA SER A 149 7.98 34.43 6.54
C SER A 149 6.67 34.84 5.88
N PRO A 150 6.73 35.52 4.71
CA PRO A 150 5.51 35.95 4.02
C PRO A 150 4.68 34.76 3.49
N TRP A 151 5.34 33.66 3.12
CA TRP A 151 4.67 32.43 2.68
C TRP A 151 3.90 31.69 3.79
N LYS A 152 3.94 32.15 5.05
CA LYS A 152 3.01 31.70 6.11
C LYS A 152 1.54 31.83 5.66
N ALA A 153 1.24 32.82 4.84
CA ALA A 153 -0.11 33.06 4.32
C ALA A 153 -0.67 31.92 3.45
N ILE A 154 0.17 31.00 2.96
CA ILE A 154 -0.26 29.81 2.22
C ILE A 154 -0.93 28.79 3.17
N GLY A 155 -0.61 28.82 4.47
CA GLY A 155 -1.23 28.00 5.50
C GLY A 155 -0.47 26.70 5.79
N ILE A 156 -1.20 25.71 6.30
CA ILE A 156 -0.69 24.39 6.69
C ILE A 156 -1.33 23.34 5.75
N PRO A 157 -0.57 22.34 5.27
CA PRO A 157 -1.14 21.34 4.40
C PRO A 157 -2.07 20.39 5.15
N SER A 158 -3.04 19.86 4.43
CA SER A 158 -3.88 18.74 4.84
C SER A 158 -3.53 17.51 4.03
N VAL A 159 -3.77 16.32 4.59
CA VAL A 159 -3.59 15.08 3.84
C VAL A 159 -4.77 14.90 2.89
N VAL A 160 -4.46 14.72 1.62
CA VAL A 160 -5.42 14.35 0.60
C VAL A 160 -5.03 12.98 0.06
N GLU A 161 -5.99 12.08 0.11
CA GLU A 161 -5.89 10.74 -0.44
C GLU A 161 -6.19 10.80 -1.94
N ARG A 162 -5.29 10.21 -2.75
CA ARG A 162 -5.44 10.10 -4.19
C ARG A 162 -5.33 8.65 -4.63
N TYR A 163 -6.06 8.35 -5.69
CA TYR A 163 -6.20 7.01 -6.22
C TYR A 163 -5.77 7.00 -7.68
N ASP A 164 -4.84 6.12 -7.97
CA ASP A 164 -4.39 5.73 -9.31
C ASP A 164 -4.19 4.21 -9.27
N ASP A 165 -3.06 3.67 -9.75
CA ASP A 165 -2.67 2.25 -9.56
C ASP A 165 -2.48 1.83 -8.08
N TYR A 166 -2.27 2.79 -7.18
CA TYR A 166 -2.18 2.59 -5.74
C TYR A 166 -2.72 3.79 -4.98
N ILE A 167 -2.91 3.65 -3.66
CA ILE A 167 -3.27 4.80 -2.83
C ILE A 167 -2.01 5.62 -2.59
N TYR A 168 -2.05 6.87 -3.03
CA TYR A 168 -1.06 7.87 -2.71
C TYR A 168 -1.65 8.87 -1.75
N TYR A 169 -0.78 9.39 -0.90
CA TYR A 169 -1.12 10.50 -0.02
C TYR A 169 -0.31 11.70 -0.45
N HIS A 170 -0.98 12.83 -0.57
CA HIS A 170 -0.35 14.09 -0.83
C HIS A 170 -0.67 15.07 0.28
N PHE A 171 0.24 16.02 0.48
CA PHE A 171 -0.02 17.16 1.32
C PHE A 171 -0.51 18.30 0.42
N GLN A 172 -1.77 18.69 0.56
CA GLN A 172 -2.37 19.77 -0.21
C GLN A 172 -2.73 20.95 0.68
N PHE A 173 -2.43 22.15 0.18
CA PHE A 173 -2.78 23.40 0.82
C PHE A 173 -4.15 23.90 0.37
N SER A 174 -4.71 24.85 1.13
CA SER A 174 -5.88 25.61 0.67
C SER A 174 -5.55 26.38 -0.61
N PRO A 175 -6.55 26.67 -1.48
CA PRO A 175 -6.36 27.49 -2.66
C PRO A 175 -5.69 28.83 -2.37
N PHE A 176 -4.59 29.13 -3.07
CA PHE A 176 -3.84 30.37 -2.92
C PHE A 176 -4.34 31.43 -3.90
N GLU A 177 -5.26 32.28 -3.42
CA GLU A 177 -5.94 33.31 -4.24
C GLU A 177 -5.02 34.27 -5.02
N PRO A 178 -3.89 34.75 -4.47
CA PRO A 178 -3.00 35.63 -5.24
C PRO A 178 -2.46 35.00 -6.54
N ALA A 179 -2.37 33.66 -6.59
CA ALA A 179 -1.96 32.90 -7.77
C ALA A 179 -3.15 32.33 -8.57
N GLY A 180 -4.35 32.92 -8.45
CA GLY A 180 -5.55 32.48 -9.17
C GLY A 180 -6.28 31.31 -8.52
N GLY A 181 -6.02 31.05 -7.23
CA GLY A 181 -6.64 29.95 -6.48
C GLY A 181 -6.00 28.59 -6.75
N VAL A 182 -4.71 28.56 -7.07
CA VAL A 182 -3.96 27.30 -7.26
C VAL A 182 -3.77 26.60 -5.92
N VAL A 183 -3.88 25.28 -5.92
CA VAL A 183 -3.57 24.44 -4.77
C VAL A 183 -2.13 23.97 -4.88
N LEU A 184 -1.30 24.29 -3.88
CA LEU A 184 0.03 23.70 -3.77
C LEU A 184 -0.11 22.24 -3.33
N GLN A 185 0.57 21.34 -4.04
CA GLN A 185 0.67 19.94 -3.65
C GLN A 185 2.13 19.54 -3.45
N HIS A 186 2.42 18.98 -2.29
CA HIS A 186 3.64 18.25 -2.04
C HIS A 186 3.38 16.75 -2.21
N ARG A 187 4.09 16.13 -3.16
CA ARG A 187 4.02 14.70 -3.39
C ARG A 187 4.77 13.96 -2.27
N THR A 188 4.18 12.88 -1.79
CA THR A 188 4.89 11.95 -0.90
C THR A 188 5.16 10.66 -1.66
N ASP A 189 6.34 10.08 -1.43
CA ASP A 189 6.77 8.83 -2.07
C ASP A 189 6.47 7.60 -1.19
N PHE A 190 5.44 7.69 -0.34
CA PHE A 190 5.19 6.72 0.72
C PHE A 190 3.73 6.23 0.71
N GLU A 191 3.52 4.91 0.64
CA GLU A 191 2.28 4.30 1.11
C GLU A 191 2.09 4.58 2.61
N TYR A 192 0.87 4.85 3.05
CA TYR A 192 0.64 5.57 4.30
C TYR A 192 1.21 4.95 5.59
N GLY A 193 1.29 3.61 5.67
CA GLY A 193 1.96 2.92 6.79
C GLY A 193 3.39 3.43 7.04
N TYR A 194 4.06 3.91 5.98
CA TYR A 194 5.42 4.43 6.04
C TYR A 194 5.55 5.85 6.60
N PHE A 195 4.60 6.76 6.37
CA PHE A 195 4.70 8.12 6.94
C PHE A 195 4.61 8.06 8.46
N CYS A 196 3.74 7.18 8.94
CA CYS A 196 3.59 6.84 10.34
C CYS A 196 4.86 6.29 10.98
N SER A 197 5.64 5.48 10.26
CA SER A 197 6.91 4.95 10.75
C SER A 197 8.11 5.89 10.56
N ARG A 198 7.91 7.13 10.08
CA ARG A 198 9.01 8.09 9.91
C ARG A 198 9.57 8.58 11.25
N SER A 199 10.88 8.78 11.28
CA SER A 199 11.55 9.47 12.39
C SER A 199 11.23 10.96 12.38
N GLU A 200 11.41 11.62 13.52
CA GLU A 200 11.27 13.07 13.64
C GLU A 200 12.20 13.83 12.67
N GLU A 201 13.42 13.34 12.45
CA GLU A 201 14.35 13.92 11.48
C GLU A 201 13.80 13.82 10.05
N GLN A 202 13.24 12.66 9.68
CA GLN A 202 12.60 12.48 8.38
C GLN A 202 11.37 13.38 8.22
N VAL A 203 10.55 13.55 9.27
CA VAL A 203 9.41 14.48 9.27
C VAL A 203 9.89 15.94 9.13
N HIS A 204 10.99 16.30 9.80
CA HIS A 204 11.60 17.62 9.69
C HIS A 204 12.15 17.91 8.28
N ASP A 205 12.73 16.92 7.61
CA ASP A 205 13.20 17.08 6.23
C ASP A 205 12.04 17.22 5.23
N ILE A 206 10.92 16.53 5.45
CA ILE A 206 9.68 16.79 4.69
C ILE A 206 9.22 18.23 4.92
N ALA A 207 9.21 18.71 6.18
CA ALA A 207 8.80 20.07 6.49
C ALA A 207 9.67 21.11 5.74
N LYS A 208 10.99 20.91 5.70
CA LYS A 208 11.90 21.75 4.89
C LYS A 208 11.55 21.72 3.40
N SER A 209 11.26 20.55 2.85
CA SER A 209 10.88 20.41 1.42
C SER A 209 9.60 21.20 1.14
N ILE A 210 8.57 21.02 1.96
CA ILE A 210 7.30 21.74 1.87
C ILE A 210 7.52 23.25 1.92
N ILE A 211 8.36 23.74 2.83
CA ILE A 211 8.65 25.17 2.95
C ILE A 211 9.37 25.71 1.70
N GLY A 212 10.25 24.93 1.09
CA GLY A 212 10.88 25.27 -0.18
C GLY A 212 9.85 25.47 -1.29
N GLU A 213 8.86 24.58 -1.37
CA GLU A 213 7.75 24.66 -2.32
C GLU A 213 6.81 25.85 -2.04
N MET A 214 6.49 26.11 -0.76
CA MET A 214 5.72 27.29 -0.33
C MET A 214 6.40 28.59 -0.75
N LYS A 215 7.72 28.70 -0.51
CA LYS A 215 8.51 29.85 -0.91
C LYS A 215 8.48 30.02 -2.44
N TYR A 216 8.63 28.94 -3.19
CA TYR A 216 8.59 28.97 -4.65
C TYR A 216 7.24 29.49 -5.16
N LEU A 217 6.12 28.94 -4.69
CA LEU A 217 4.77 29.41 -5.07
C LEU A 217 4.59 30.90 -4.74
N TRP A 218 5.07 31.34 -3.58
CA TRP A 218 5.00 32.76 -3.20
C TRP A 218 5.74 33.66 -4.19
N GLU A 219 6.94 33.26 -4.63
CA GLU A 219 7.77 34.03 -5.56
C GLU A 219 7.16 34.11 -6.97
N ILE A 220 6.58 33.01 -7.47
CA ILE A 220 6.03 32.94 -8.84
C ILE A 220 4.54 33.30 -8.94
N GLY A 221 3.83 33.43 -7.81
CA GLY A 221 2.36 33.39 -7.75
C GLY A 221 1.68 34.38 -8.70
N LEU A 222 2.17 35.61 -8.78
CA LEU A 222 1.64 36.62 -9.71
C LEU A 222 1.88 36.24 -11.18
N GLY A 223 3.03 35.64 -11.50
CA GLY A 223 3.41 35.27 -12.86
C GLY A 223 2.66 34.06 -13.43
N ILE A 224 2.07 33.21 -12.57
CA ILE A 224 1.31 32.03 -13.01
C ILE A 224 -0.21 32.22 -13.01
N ARG A 225 -0.70 33.32 -12.42
CA ARG A 225 -2.14 33.55 -12.19
C ARG A 225 -3.00 33.37 -13.44
N ASP A 226 -2.62 33.99 -14.55
CA ASP A 226 -3.42 33.91 -15.79
C ASP A 226 -3.45 32.48 -16.37
N LYS A 227 -2.34 31.75 -16.24
CA LYS A 227 -2.25 30.33 -16.64
C LYS A 227 -3.19 29.48 -15.80
N VAL A 228 -3.22 29.71 -14.48
CA VAL A 228 -4.11 29.01 -13.54
C VAL A 228 -5.58 29.31 -13.85
N LEU A 229 -5.94 30.58 -14.05
CA LEU A 229 -7.31 30.97 -14.39
C LEU A 229 -7.77 30.38 -15.72
N TRP A 230 -6.89 30.30 -16.71
CA TRP A 230 -7.17 29.63 -17.96
C TRP A 230 -7.38 28.12 -17.76
N ALA A 231 -6.47 27.45 -17.03
CA ALA A 231 -6.56 26.02 -16.71
C ALA A 231 -7.85 25.68 -15.96
N LYS A 232 -8.27 26.54 -15.03
CA LYS A 232 -9.55 26.44 -14.32
C LYS A 232 -10.75 26.44 -15.28
N ARG A 233 -10.79 27.34 -16.27
CA ARG A 233 -11.85 27.37 -17.28
C ARG A 233 -11.87 26.10 -18.13
N GLN A 234 -10.69 25.57 -18.47
CA GLN A 234 -10.56 24.31 -19.20
C GLN A 234 -11.14 23.14 -18.39
N GLY A 235 -10.75 23.02 -17.12
CA GLY A 235 -11.28 22.00 -16.23
C GLY A 235 -12.80 22.10 -16.06
N GLN A 236 -13.33 23.30 -15.83
CA GLN A 236 -14.79 23.49 -15.76
C GLN A 236 -15.51 23.06 -17.05
N THR A 237 -14.93 23.37 -18.21
CA THR A 237 -15.48 22.97 -19.52
C THR A 237 -15.44 21.47 -19.73
N THR A 238 -14.36 20.80 -19.30
CA THR A 238 -14.25 19.33 -19.34
C THR A 238 -15.31 18.71 -18.43
N ALA A 239 -15.37 19.11 -17.15
CA ALA A 239 -16.33 18.57 -16.19
C ALA A 239 -17.78 18.68 -16.69
N ALA A 240 -18.16 19.82 -17.30
CA ALA A 240 -19.50 20.03 -17.83
C ALA A 240 -19.92 19.04 -18.94
N LYS A 241 -18.95 18.41 -19.63
CA LYS A 241 -19.21 17.40 -20.67
C LYS A 241 -19.44 16.00 -20.12
N HIS A 242 -19.09 15.75 -18.85
CA HIS A 242 -19.09 14.41 -18.25
C HIS A 242 -20.12 14.31 -17.12
N ARG A 243 -21.01 13.32 -17.23
CA ARG A 243 -22.07 13.12 -16.24
C ARG A 243 -21.47 12.66 -14.92
N GLY A 244 -21.86 13.33 -13.83
CA GLY A 244 -21.43 12.96 -12.48
C GLY A 244 -19.98 13.35 -12.16
N VAL A 245 -19.38 14.23 -12.95
CA VAL A 245 -18.05 14.81 -12.71
C VAL A 245 -18.19 16.30 -12.37
N SER A 246 -17.46 16.78 -11.37
CA SER A 246 -17.36 18.20 -11.03
C SER A 246 -15.91 18.64 -10.98
N PHE A 247 -15.62 19.85 -11.47
CA PHE A 247 -14.29 20.43 -11.34
C PHE A 247 -14.00 20.82 -9.90
N ARG A 248 -12.83 20.44 -9.39
CA ARG A 248 -12.41 20.65 -8.00
C ARG A 248 -11.35 21.75 -7.89
N ALA A 249 -10.19 21.57 -8.52
CA ALA A 249 -9.05 22.47 -8.33
C ALA A 249 -8.07 22.46 -9.51
N VAL A 250 -7.25 23.51 -9.59
CA VAL A 250 -5.98 23.49 -10.32
C VAL A 250 -4.87 23.28 -9.29
N VAL A 251 -4.07 22.24 -9.47
CA VAL A 251 -2.99 21.85 -8.57
C VAL A 251 -1.65 22.16 -9.23
N LEU A 252 -0.73 22.74 -8.46
CA LEU A 252 0.67 22.91 -8.83
C LEU A 252 1.48 21.79 -8.19
N ASP A 253 2.12 20.97 -9.01
CA ASP A 253 3.03 19.90 -8.57
C ASP A 253 4.47 20.26 -8.95
N LEU A 254 5.35 20.31 -7.95
CA LEU A 254 6.75 20.72 -8.12
C LEU A 254 7.74 19.55 -8.10
N THR A 255 7.25 18.30 -8.11
CA THR A 255 8.08 17.09 -8.06
C THR A 255 9.06 17.02 -9.24
N TYR A 256 8.63 17.43 -10.43
CA TYR A 256 9.51 17.54 -11.59
C TYR A 256 10.16 18.91 -11.57
N LYS A 257 11.48 18.95 -11.29
CA LYS A 257 12.26 20.19 -11.13
C LYS A 257 11.77 21.29 -12.07
N PRO A 258 11.30 22.43 -11.54
CA PRO A 258 10.84 23.51 -12.39
C PRO A 258 12.00 23.97 -13.28
N SER A 259 11.89 23.71 -14.58
CA SER A 259 12.61 24.52 -15.55
C SER A 259 11.89 25.86 -15.63
N PHE A 260 12.63 26.96 -15.80
CA PHE A 260 12.10 28.34 -15.81
C PHE A 260 10.84 28.56 -16.67
N ASN A 261 10.56 27.66 -17.63
CA ASN A 261 9.44 27.77 -18.57
C ASN A 261 8.40 26.64 -18.52
N ARG A 262 8.49 25.65 -17.62
CA ARG A 262 7.50 24.57 -17.51
C ARG A 262 6.96 24.46 -16.09
N HIS A 263 5.66 24.70 -15.94
CA HIS A 263 4.94 24.47 -14.70
C HIS A 263 4.07 23.22 -14.91
N SER A 264 4.25 22.22 -14.08
CA SER A 264 3.41 21.02 -14.07
C SER A 264 2.13 21.34 -13.31
N LEU A 265 1.09 21.69 -14.06
CA LEU A 265 -0.24 21.85 -13.50
C LEU A 265 -0.99 20.53 -13.60
N SER A 266 -1.95 20.33 -12.72
CA SER A 266 -2.90 19.24 -12.79
C SER A 266 -4.30 19.78 -12.54
N LEU A 267 -5.29 19.26 -13.26
CA LEU A 267 -6.69 19.56 -13.03
C LEU A 267 -7.28 18.43 -12.20
N GLU A 268 -7.88 18.77 -11.07
CA GLU A 268 -8.61 17.81 -10.25
C GLU A 268 -10.10 17.88 -10.51
N TYR A 269 -10.74 16.71 -10.49
CA TYR A 269 -12.18 16.57 -10.61
C TYR A 269 -12.70 15.62 -9.52
N ASP A 270 -13.87 15.90 -8.96
CA ASP A 270 -14.60 14.88 -8.19
C ASP A 270 -15.42 14.04 -9.18
N GLY A 271 -15.20 12.73 -9.17
CA GLY A 271 -15.78 11.83 -10.17
C GLY A 271 -15.87 10.39 -9.67
N TYR A 272 -15.92 9.44 -10.61
CA TYR A 272 -15.77 8.02 -10.32
C TYR A 272 -14.37 7.59 -10.76
N ASP A 273 -13.52 7.22 -9.80
CA ASP A 273 -12.15 6.79 -10.05
C ASP A 273 -12.09 5.41 -10.73
N ASP A 274 -10.88 4.89 -10.88
CA ASP A 274 -10.62 3.58 -11.50
C ASP A 274 -11.08 2.43 -10.61
N THR A 275 -11.45 2.68 -9.36
CA THR A 275 -12.13 1.68 -8.51
C THR A 275 -13.65 1.78 -8.61
N LEU A 276 -14.14 2.66 -9.49
CA LEU A 276 -15.56 2.99 -9.66
C LEU A 276 -16.19 3.60 -8.40
N ARG A 277 -15.37 4.26 -7.57
CA ARG A 277 -15.78 4.95 -6.35
C ARG A 277 -15.71 6.44 -6.51
N ARG A 278 -16.42 7.14 -5.63
CA ARG A 278 -16.32 8.59 -5.56
C ARG A 278 -14.94 8.97 -5.03
N GLY A 279 -14.19 9.70 -5.85
CA GLY A 279 -12.83 10.09 -5.55
C GLY A 279 -12.37 11.26 -6.42
N VAL A 280 -11.09 11.61 -6.29
CA VAL A 280 -10.43 12.68 -7.05
C VAL A 280 -9.77 12.10 -8.29
N LEU A 281 -10.16 12.59 -9.47
CA LEU A 281 -9.55 12.30 -10.75
C LEU A 281 -8.53 13.39 -11.08
N THR A 282 -7.37 13.01 -11.63
CA THR A 282 -6.32 13.96 -11.99
C THR A 282 -6.04 13.95 -13.49
N GLU A 283 -6.13 15.11 -14.13
CA GLU A 283 -5.64 15.34 -15.49
C GLU A 283 -4.31 16.09 -15.41
N GLN A 284 -3.24 15.50 -15.94
CA GLN A 284 -1.96 16.21 -16.03
C GLN A 284 -2.00 17.20 -17.18
N LEU A 285 -1.56 18.43 -16.88
CA LEU A 285 -1.53 19.55 -17.81
C LEU A 285 -0.16 20.21 -17.76
N VAL A 286 0.68 19.93 -18.76
CA VAL A 286 1.98 20.59 -18.88
C VAL A 286 1.84 21.80 -19.79
N ILE A 287 2.10 22.99 -19.24
CA ILE A 287 2.08 24.25 -19.97
C ILE A 287 3.52 24.77 -20.10
N GLY A 288 4.05 24.76 -21.33
CA GLY A 288 5.39 25.26 -21.64
C GLY A 288 5.45 26.04 -22.96
N SER A 289 6.63 26.60 -23.24
CA SER A 289 6.90 27.34 -24.50
C SER A 289 6.81 26.48 -25.76
N GLU A 290 6.95 25.15 -25.62
CA GLU A 290 6.92 24.18 -26.72
C GLU A 290 5.52 23.61 -27.01
N GLY A 291 4.49 24.10 -26.30
CA GLY A 291 3.11 23.67 -26.48
C GLY A 291 2.48 23.06 -25.23
N GLU A 292 1.31 22.46 -25.44
CA GLU A 292 0.47 21.89 -24.40
C GLU A 292 0.43 20.37 -24.54
N SER A 293 0.63 19.66 -23.43
CA SER A 293 0.35 18.21 -23.36
C SER A 293 -0.66 17.93 -22.26
N ARG A 294 -1.60 17.03 -22.57
CA ARG A 294 -2.67 16.61 -21.66
C ARG A 294 -2.74 15.09 -21.56
N PHE A 295 -2.78 14.60 -20.33
CA PHE A 295 -3.11 13.20 -20.04
C PHE A 295 -4.43 13.17 -19.26
N LYS A 296 -5.51 12.76 -19.93
CA LYS A 296 -6.85 12.71 -19.34
C LYS A 296 -6.98 11.52 -18.39
N PRO A 297 -7.71 11.68 -17.26
CA PRO A 297 -7.99 10.58 -16.37
C PRO A 297 -8.98 9.60 -17.01
N SER A 298 -8.72 8.32 -16.83
CA SER A 298 -9.58 7.15 -17.16
C SER A 298 -11.00 7.31 -16.59
N GLY A 299 -11.13 7.84 -15.37
CA GLY A 299 -12.39 7.92 -14.63
C GLY A 299 -13.49 8.86 -15.15
N LEU A 300 -13.22 9.75 -16.13
CA LEU A 300 -14.20 10.77 -16.57
C LEU A 300 -15.52 10.19 -17.11
N ASN A 301 -15.52 8.94 -17.58
CA ASN A 301 -16.70 8.28 -18.16
C ASN A 301 -17.27 7.14 -17.30
N ASN A 302 -16.74 6.92 -16.09
CA ASN A 302 -17.09 5.75 -15.27
C ASN A 302 -18.52 5.77 -14.71
N ALA A 303 -19.21 6.92 -14.73
CA ALA A 303 -20.58 7.03 -14.23
C ALA A 303 -21.58 6.06 -14.89
N ALA A 304 -21.43 5.80 -16.20
CA ALA A 304 -22.28 4.85 -16.90
C ALA A 304 -22.00 3.40 -16.47
N LYS A 305 -20.71 3.03 -16.36
CA LYS A 305 -20.26 1.71 -15.91
C LYS A 305 -20.77 1.42 -14.49
N VAL A 306 -20.62 2.38 -13.57
CA VAL A 306 -21.14 2.32 -12.19
C VAL A 306 -22.66 2.08 -12.16
N ALA A 307 -23.41 2.78 -13.00
CA ALA A 307 -24.86 2.62 -13.05
C ALA A 307 -25.29 1.21 -13.49
N VAL A 308 -24.53 0.57 -14.39
CA VAL A 308 -24.80 -0.81 -14.82
C VAL A 308 -24.50 -1.80 -13.70
N LEU A 309 -23.35 -1.68 -13.02
CA LEU A 309 -22.96 -2.58 -11.93
C LEU A 309 -23.92 -2.51 -10.73
N ARG A 310 -24.36 -1.30 -10.38
CA ARG A 310 -25.33 -1.11 -9.28
C ARG A 310 -26.66 -1.80 -9.54
N LYS A 311 -27.11 -1.91 -10.80
CA LYS A 311 -28.35 -2.61 -11.15
C LYS A 311 -28.29 -4.11 -10.85
N VAL A 312 -27.10 -4.70 -10.92
CA VAL A 312 -26.87 -6.13 -10.61
C VAL A 312 -26.34 -6.33 -9.19
N GLY A 313 -26.31 -5.27 -8.37
CA GLY A 313 -25.84 -5.33 -7.00
C GLY A 313 -24.34 -5.59 -6.85
N ALA A 314 -23.53 -5.25 -7.86
CA ALA A 314 -22.08 -5.42 -7.82
C ALA A 314 -21.35 -4.09 -7.60
N ASP A 315 -20.21 -4.14 -6.92
CA ASP A 315 -19.28 -3.02 -6.78
C ASP A 315 -18.25 -3.01 -7.93
N GLY A 316 -17.99 -4.16 -8.53
CA GLY A 316 -17.10 -4.33 -9.67
C GLY A 316 -16.97 -5.79 -10.10
N VAL A 317 -15.83 -6.14 -10.68
CA VAL A 317 -15.48 -7.53 -11.04
C VAL A 317 -14.20 -8.00 -10.35
N ILE A 318 -13.97 -9.31 -10.32
CA ILE A 318 -12.75 -9.94 -9.83
C ILE A 318 -12.36 -11.07 -10.79
N ASP A 319 -11.07 -11.16 -11.14
CA ASP A 319 -10.57 -12.23 -11.99
C ASP A 319 -10.48 -13.57 -11.23
N GLY A 320 -10.38 -14.67 -11.97
CA GLY A 320 -10.37 -16.02 -11.39
C GLY A 320 -9.21 -16.31 -10.44
N VAL A 321 -8.03 -15.72 -10.66
CA VAL A 321 -6.84 -15.90 -9.83
C VAL A 321 -6.95 -15.07 -8.55
N ALA A 322 -7.31 -13.79 -8.67
CA ALA A 322 -7.56 -12.91 -7.55
C ALA A 322 -8.64 -13.49 -6.62
N ARG A 323 -9.72 -14.05 -7.20
CA ARG A 323 -10.76 -14.77 -6.45
C ARG A 323 -10.20 -15.94 -5.65
N ALA A 324 -9.36 -16.78 -6.28
CA ALA A 324 -8.78 -17.94 -5.60
C ALA A 324 -7.90 -17.54 -4.41
N VAL A 325 -7.16 -16.42 -4.52
CA VAL A 325 -6.38 -15.87 -3.41
C VAL A 325 -7.26 -15.33 -2.29
N VAL A 326 -8.35 -14.62 -2.61
CA VAL A 326 -9.34 -14.17 -1.63
C VAL A 326 -9.93 -15.36 -0.85
N GLU A 327 -10.25 -16.45 -1.55
CA GLU A 327 -10.82 -17.66 -0.95
C GLU A 327 -9.82 -18.44 -0.09
N ALA A 328 -8.53 -18.39 -0.41
CA ALA A 328 -7.47 -19.03 0.35
C ALA A 328 -7.00 -18.23 1.57
N ALA A 329 -7.44 -16.98 1.73
CA ALA A 329 -7.02 -16.13 2.83
C ALA A 329 -7.42 -16.72 4.19
N GLN A 330 -6.44 -16.88 5.10
CA GLN A 330 -6.67 -17.49 6.43
C GLN A 330 -7.73 -16.76 7.27
N ARG A 331 -7.83 -15.45 7.07
CA ARG A 331 -8.79 -14.57 7.76
C ARG A 331 -10.20 -14.58 7.15
N GLY A 332 -10.40 -15.34 6.07
CA GLY A 332 -11.67 -15.51 5.37
C GLY A 332 -11.93 -14.48 4.27
N ALA A 333 -12.54 -14.94 3.17
CA ALA A 333 -12.88 -14.14 2.00
C ALA A 333 -13.71 -12.89 2.35
N ALA A 334 -14.71 -13.03 3.22
CA ALA A 334 -15.57 -11.91 3.61
C ALA A 334 -14.80 -10.75 4.24
N LYS A 335 -13.76 -11.04 5.06
CA LYS A 335 -12.93 -9.99 5.68
C LYS A 335 -12.06 -9.29 4.63
N VAL A 336 -11.43 -10.06 3.73
CA VAL A 336 -10.63 -9.53 2.62
C VAL A 336 -11.49 -8.62 1.72
N LEU A 337 -12.68 -9.08 1.34
CA LEU A 337 -13.62 -8.32 0.52
C LEU A 337 -14.17 -7.10 1.23
N ALA A 338 -14.45 -7.18 2.54
CA ALA A 338 -14.87 -6.02 3.32
C ALA A 338 -13.77 -4.96 3.35
N GLU A 339 -12.51 -5.35 3.56
CA GLU A 339 -11.37 -4.45 3.48
C GLU A 339 -11.21 -3.85 2.08
N LEU A 340 -11.36 -4.65 1.03
CA LEU A 340 -11.41 -4.14 -0.35
C LEU A 340 -12.63 -3.27 -0.61
N GLY A 341 -13.71 -3.36 0.18
CA GLY A 341 -14.89 -2.49 0.08
C GLY A 341 -14.67 -1.10 0.66
N TYR A 342 -13.81 -1.00 1.67
CA TYR A 342 -13.44 0.27 2.30
C TYR A 342 -12.14 0.86 1.74
N GLY A 343 -11.17 0.01 1.39
CA GLY A 343 -9.85 0.35 0.89
C GLY A 343 -9.63 -0.09 -0.55
N PHE A 344 -8.51 0.33 -1.14
CA PHE A 344 -8.22 0.17 -2.57
C PHE A 344 -7.36 -1.05 -2.85
N SER A 345 -6.58 -1.45 -1.84
CA SER A 345 -5.84 -2.69 -1.85
C SER A 345 -5.89 -3.34 -0.48
N THR A 346 -5.65 -4.63 -0.46
CA THR A 346 -5.41 -5.39 0.76
C THR A 346 -4.35 -6.43 0.49
N GLU A 347 -3.59 -6.76 1.51
CA GLU A 347 -2.60 -7.82 1.44
C GLU A 347 -3.15 -9.13 1.99
N VAL A 348 -2.77 -10.21 1.34
CA VAL A 348 -3.08 -11.58 1.73
C VAL A 348 -1.78 -12.38 1.71
N SER A 349 -1.35 -12.82 2.89
CA SER A 349 -0.20 -13.70 3.04
C SER A 349 -0.66 -15.15 3.04
N LEU A 350 -0.16 -15.93 2.09
CA LEU A 350 -0.47 -17.35 1.95
C LEU A 350 0.73 -18.20 2.36
N LYS A 351 0.51 -19.13 3.29
CA LYS A 351 1.56 -20.07 3.71
C LYS A 351 1.80 -21.09 2.59
N LEU A 352 3.05 -21.19 2.15
CA LEU A 352 3.49 -22.21 1.20
C LEU A 352 3.94 -23.46 1.97
N GLN A 353 3.67 -24.65 1.44
CA GLN A 353 4.08 -25.90 2.10
C GLN A 353 5.60 -26.11 2.11
N ASN A 354 6.29 -25.64 1.06
CA ASN A 354 7.72 -25.90 0.83
C ASN A 354 8.57 -24.61 0.82
N SER A 355 8.10 -23.53 1.48
CA SER A 355 8.86 -22.29 1.62
C SER A 355 8.82 -21.81 3.06
N THR A 356 9.95 -21.32 3.54
CA THR A 356 10.06 -20.60 4.82
C THR A 356 9.29 -19.29 4.78
N TRP A 357 9.17 -18.69 3.60
CA TRP A 357 8.55 -17.38 3.39
C TRP A 357 7.12 -17.52 2.84
N PRO A 358 6.14 -16.76 3.36
CA PRO A 358 4.80 -16.73 2.81
C PRO A 358 4.78 -16.07 1.43
N LEU A 359 3.84 -16.49 0.58
CA LEU A 359 3.51 -15.76 -0.63
C LEU A 359 2.60 -14.57 -0.27
N THR A 360 3.17 -13.37 -0.24
CA THR A 360 2.41 -12.14 -0.06
C THR A 360 1.82 -11.69 -1.39
N CYS A 361 0.50 -11.63 -1.44
CA CYS A 361 -0.30 -11.16 -2.56
C CYS A 361 -0.97 -9.84 -2.21
N ARG A 362 -0.79 -8.82 -3.04
CA ARG A 362 -1.57 -7.59 -2.99
C ARG A 362 -2.75 -7.71 -3.95
N LEU A 363 -3.95 -7.67 -3.40
CA LEU A 363 -5.19 -7.50 -4.15
C LEU A 363 -5.46 -6.00 -4.24
N PHE A 364 -5.77 -5.48 -5.43
CA PHE A 364 -6.02 -4.05 -5.62
C PHE A 364 -7.04 -3.79 -6.73
N TRP A 365 -7.72 -2.65 -6.66
CA TRP A 365 -8.67 -2.23 -7.66
C TRP A 365 -8.00 -1.50 -8.83
N LYS A 366 -8.39 -1.83 -10.05
CA LYS A 366 -8.04 -1.11 -11.28
C LYS A 366 -9.15 -1.23 -12.31
N ASP A 367 -9.56 -0.10 -12.89
CA ASP A 367 -10.67 0.02 -13.86
C ASP A 367 -12.00 -0.69 -13.50
N GLY A 368 -12.26 -0.88 -12.20
CA GLY A 368 -13.41 -1.54 -11.61
C GLY A 368 -13.26 -3.06 -11.48
N GLU A 369 -12.05 -3.57 -11.63
CA GLU A 369 -11.66 -4.96 -11.42
C GLU A 369 -10.72 -5.07 -10.21
N ILE A 370 -10.95 -6.08 -9.37
CA ILE A 370 -9.99 -6.52 -8.36
C ILE A 370 -8.96 -7.41 -9.06
N GLN A 371 -7.74 -6.92 -9.11
CA GLN A 371 -6.57 -7.57 -9.68
C GLN A 371 -5.60 -7.98 -8.57
N ILE A 372 -4.58 -8.74 -8.95
CA ILE A 372 -3.60 -9.28 -8.03
C ILE A 372 -2.17 -9.05 -8.55
N LYS A 373 -1.28 -8.68 -7.63
CA LYS A 373 0.17 -8.69 -7.84
C LYS A 373 0.86 -9.35 -6.65
N THR A 374 1.97 -10.04 -6.87
CA THR A 374 2.80 -10.57 -5.78
C THR A 374 4.07 -9.73 -5.60
N SER A 375 4.61 -9.70 -4.39
CA SER A 375 5.86 -9.00 -4.09
C SER A 375 7.04 -9.57 -4.90
N ASP A 376 7.99 -8.73 -5.32
CA ASP A 376 9.06 -9.09 -6.28
C ASP A 376 10.01 -10.18 -5.78
N HIS A 377 10.10 -10.36 -4.45
CA HIS A 377 10.93 -11.37 -3.78
C HIS A 377 10.37 -12.80 -3.88
N ASN A 378 9.16 -12.98 -4.42
CA ASN A 378 8.55 -14.29 -4.54
C ASN A 378 9.07 -15.08 -5.76
N THR A 379 9.06 -16.41 -5.66
CA THR A 379 9.30 -17.35 -6.76
C THR A 379 8.23 -17.29 -7.86
N MET A 380 7.17 -16.50 -7.66
CA MET A 380 6.04 -16.32 -8.56
C MET A 380 5.64 -14.84 -8.61
N SER A 381 5.50 -14.31 -9.82
CA SER A 381 4.96 -12.98 -10.13
C SER A 381 3.60 -13.14 -10.80
N ILE A 382 2.53 -12.63 -10.20
CA ILE A 382 1.21 -12.59 -10.84
C ILE A 382 1.02 -11.21 -11.48
N THR A 383 0.65 -11.16 -12.75
CA THR A 383 0.29 -9.94 -13.49
C THR A 383 -1.07 -10.10 -14.17
N LEU A 384 -1.60 -9.00 -14.70
CA LEU A 384 -2.80 -8.97 -15.55
C LEU A 384 -2.74 -9.96 -16.73
N ASP A 385 -1.56 -10.11 -17.32
CA ASP A 385 -1.34 -10.92 -18.52
C ASP A 385 -1.14 -12.41 -18.21
N GLY A 386 -0.98 -12.77 -16.93
CA GLY A 386 -0.79 -14.14 -16.49
C GLY A 386 0.13 -14.31 -15.29
N LEU A 387 0.50 -15.56 -15.03
CA LEU A 387 1.46 -15.94 -14.00
C LEU A 387 2.85 -16.09 -14.60
N THR A 388 3.83 -15.34 -14.07
CA THR A 388 5.25 -15.60 -14.31
C THR A 388 5.82 -16.43 -13.17
N ILE A 389 6.32 -17.62 -13.47
CA ILE A 389 6.99 -18.50 -12.52
C ILE A 389 8.49 -18.35 -12.71
N LYS A 390 9.18 -17.86 -11.69
CA LYS A 390 10.62 -17.57 -11.77
C LYS A 390 11.46 -18.83 -11.55
N ASN A 391 12.60 -18.92 -12.23
CA ASN A 391 13.60 -19.99 -12.07
C ASN A 391 13.03 -21.42 -12.24
N LYS A 392 12.02 -21.58 -13.12
CA LYS A 392 11.51 -22.87 -13.55
C LYS A 392 11.48 -22.92 -15.07
N ALA A 393 11.75 -24.10 -15.61
CA ALA A 393 11.53 -24.42 -17.01
C ALA A 393 10.69 -25.69 -17.10
N ILE A 394 9.71 -25.71 -17.99
CA ILE A 394 8.93 -26.92 -18.31
C ILE A 394 9.39 -27.40 -19.69
N PRO A 395 9.66 -28.71 -19.86
CA PRO A 395 9.95 -29.28 -21.17
C PRO A 395 8.86 -28.92 -22.19
N GLU A 396 9.26 -28.53 -23.40
CA GLU A 396 8.30 -28.14 -24.47
C GLU A 396 7.26 -29.23 -24.75
N THR A 397 7.63 -30.50 -24.63
CA THR A 397 6.74 -31.66 -24.79
C THR A 397 5.59 -31.71 -23.78
N ILE A 398 5.72 -31.03 -22.64
CA ILE A 398 4.69 -30.95 -21.60
C ILE A 398 3.85 -29.70 -21.80
N ILE A 399 4.41 -28.61 -22.33
CA ILE A 399 3.72 -27.33 -22.54
C ILE A 399 2.46 -27.50 -23.40
N ASP A 400 2.57 -28.21 -24.52
CA ASP A 400 1.44 -28.43 -25.44
C ASP A 400 0.29 -29.22 -24.77
N ASN A 401 0.60 -30.02 -23.76
CA ASN A 401 -0.38 -30.84 -23.03
C ASN A 401 -1.06 -30.10 -21.86
N LEU A 402 -0.56 -28.90 -21.51
CA LEU A 402 -1.06 -28.13 -20.38
C LEU A 402 -2.12 -27.09 -20.77
N ALA A 403 -2.22 -26.71 -22.05
CA ALA A 403 -3.27 -25.81 -22.53
C ALA A 403 -4.67 -26.41 -22.26
N GLY A 404 -5.60 -25.58 -21.77
CA GLY A 404 -6.95 -25.95 -21.38
C GLY A 404 -7.06 -26.73 -20.06
N LYS A 405 -5.94 -27.08 -19.42
CA LYS A 405 -5.91 -27.73 -18.11
C LYS A 405 -6.06 -26.69 -16.99
N PRO A 406 -6.57 -27.08 -15.80
CA PRO A 406 -6.58 -26.22 -14.62
C PRO A 406 -5.17 -25.77 -14.19
N LEU A 407 -5.05 -24.54 -13.69
CA LEU A 407 -3.78 -23.93 -13.28
C LEU A 407 -3.04 -24.73 -12.19
N HIS A 408 -3.77 -25.33 -11.25
CA HIS A 408 -3.21 -26.13 -10.15
C HIS A 408 -2.43 -27.39 -10.59
N LEU A 409 -2.38 -27.72 -11.88
CA LEU A 409 -1.59 -28.84 -12.40
C LEU A 409 -0.13 -28.47 -12.70
N ILE A 410 0.19 -27.17 -12.77
CA ILE A 410 1.56 -26.69 -13.01
C ILE A 410 2.33 -26.53 -11.68
N PHE A 411 1.61 -26.35 -10.57
CA PHE A 411 2.21 -25.99 -9.28
C PHE A 411 1.43 -26.55 -8.10
N ASP A 412 2.13 -26.88 -7.00
CA ASP A 412 1.53 -27.01 -5.67
C ASP A 412 1.06 -25.63 -5.21
N GLU A 413 -0.05 -25.15 -5.77
CA GLU A 413 -0.56 -23.82 -5.50
C GLU A 413 -0.99 -23.69 -4.03
N PRO A 414 -0.66 -22.56 -3.37
CA PRO A 414 -1.21 -22.27 -2.05
C PRO A 414 -2.72 -21.99 -2.06
N PHE A 415 -3.33 -21.87 -3.24
CA PHE A 415 -4.74 -21.63 -3.46
C PHE A 415 -5.24 -22.49 -4.62
N LYS A 416 -6.51 -22.90 -4.61
CA LYS A 416 -7.08 -23.71 -5.70
C LYS A 416 -7.69 -22.79 -6.76
N CYS A 417 -6.97 -22.54 -7.86
CA CYS A 417 -7.51 -21.78 -8.98
C CYS A 417 -8.24 -22.69 -9.98
N ALA A 418 -9.50 -22.35 -10.30
CA ALA A 418 -10.33 -23.06 -11.28
C ALA A 418 -10.11 -22.58 -12.72
N SER A 419 -9.39 -21.47 -12.93
CA SER A 419 -9.08 -20.97 -14.27
C SER A 419 -8.21 -21.95 -15.05
N ARG A 420 -8.47 -22.02 -16.36
CA ARG A 420 -7.70 -22.87 -17.28
C ARG A 420 -6.53 -22.10 -17.86
N ILE A 421 -5.49 -22.83 -18.21
CA ILE A 421 -4.31 -22.32 -18.88
C ILE A 421 -4.67 -22.03 -20.35
N GLU A 422 -4.52 -20.79 -20.79
CA GLU A 422 -4.69 -20.41 -22.20
C GLU A 422 -3.44 -20.76 -23.00
N SER A 423 -2.27 -20.38 -22.49
CA SER A 423 -0.99 -20.64 -23.14
C SER A 423 0.15 -20.63 -22.12
N ILE A 424 1.25 -21.30 -22.46
CA ILE A 424 2.48 -21.29 -21.68
C ILE A 424 3.65 -20.94 -22.59
N THR A 425 4.49 -20.03 -22.15
CA THR A 425 5.69 -19.60 -22.89
C THR A 425 6.91 -19.66 -21.98
N ASN A 426 7.93 -20.42 -22.39
CA ASN A 426 9.25 -20.36 -21.73
C ASN A 426 9.92 -19.02 -22.05
N LYS A 427 10.37 -18.30 -21.01
CA LYS A 427 11.14 -17.06 -21.08
C LYS A 427 12.49 -17.24 -20.36
N GLY A 428 13.39 -17.98 -21.01
CA GLY A 428 14.71 -18.27 -20.45
C GLY A 428 14.62 -19.20 -19.24
N ARG A 429 14.86 -18.67 -18.03
CA ARG A 429 14.73 -19.42 -16.76
C ARG A 429 13.34 -19.30 -16.12
N ASP A 430 12.43 -18.55 -16.73
CA ASP A 430 11.09 -18.30 -16.21
C ASP A 430 10.03 -18.87 -17.16
N ILE A 431 8.82 -19.10 -16.65
CA ILE A 431 7.66 -19.52 -17.43
C ILE A 431 6.57 -18.47 -17.31
N LEU A 432 6.01 -18.03 -18.43
CA LEU A 432 4.80 -17.22 -18.46
C LEU A 432 3.60 -18.11 -18.76
N VAL A 433 2.60 -18.09 -17.89
CA VAL A 433 1.34 -18.84 -18.01
C VAL A 433 0.19 -17.85 -18.16
N ALA A 434 -0.38 -17.76 -19.36
CA ALA A 434 -1.62 -17.02 -19.57
C ALA A 434 -2.80 -17.88 -19.08
N VAL A 435 -3.74 -17.25 -18.37
CA VAL A 435 -4.89 -17.93 -17.76
C VAL A 435 -6.19 -17.30 -18.21
N GLU A 436 -7.22 -18.13 -18.36
CA GLU A 436 -8.58 -17.66 -18.62
C GLU A 436 -9.01 -16.70 -17.51
N ARG A 437 -9.37 -15.47 -17.91
CA ARG A 437 -9.67 -14.38 -16.97
C ARG A 437 -10.87 -14.71 -16.06
N ASN A 438 -11.85 -15.44 -16.58
CA ASN A 438 -13.05 -15.93 -15.85
C ASN A 438 -13.59 -14.90 -14.84
N LEU A 439 -14.22 -13.82 -15.33
CA LEU A 439 -14.66 -12.72 -14.49
C LEU A 439 -15.87 -13.06 -13.62
N TRP A 440 -15.80 -12.63 -12.36
CA TRP A 440 -16.89 -12.71 -11.39
C TRP A 440 -17.32 -11.32 -10.98
N LEU A 441 -18.63 -11.09 -10.83
CA LEU A 441 -19.14 -9.93 -10.10
C LEU A 441 -18.76 -10.05 -8.63
N VAL A 442 -18.39 -8.93 -8.02
CA VAL A 442 -18.09 -8.86 -6.60
C VAL A 442 -18.95 -7.80 -5.92
N ASN A 443 -19.48 -8.16 -4.76
CA ASN A 443 -20.10 -7.22 -3.82
C ASN A 443 -19.29 -7.26 -2.52
N CYS A 444 -18.45 -6.24 -2.32
CA CYS A 444 -17.54 -6.16 -1.20
C CYS A 444 -18.26 -5.98 0.14
N ARG A 445 -19.46 -5.38 0.12
CA ARG A 445 -20.26 -5.18 1.34
C ARG A 445 -20.83 -6.48 1.90
N THR A 446 -21.26 -7.38 1.01
CA THR A 446 -21.88 -8.66 1.38
C THR A 446 -20.89 -9.82 1.36
N GLY A 447 -19.70 -9.62 0.76
CA GLY A 447 -18.72 -10.68 0.52
C GLY A 447 -19.14 -11.68 -0.55
N GLN A 448 -20.18 -11.37 -1.34
CA GLN A 448 -20.68 -12.27 -2.38
C GLN A 448 -19.89 -12.12 -3.67
N MET A 449 -19.65 -13.26 -4.31
CA MET A 449 -19.07 -13.35 -5.65
C MET A 449 -19.94 -14.27 -6.51
N CYS A 450 -20.29 -13.84 -7.72
CA CYS A 450 -21.05 -14.65 -8.67
C CYS A 450 -20.52 -14.47 -10.10
N GLN A 451 -20.73 -15.45 -10.97
CA GLN A 451 -20.17 -15.39 -12.33
C GLN A 451 -20.73 -14.18 -13.10
N ALA A 452 -19.84 -13.42 -13.76
CA ALA A 452 -20.26 -12.24 -14.50
C ALA A 452 -21.00 -12.62 -15.79
N PRO A 453 -22.20 -12.07 -16.06
CA PRO A 453 -22.83 -12.20 -17.36
C PRO A 453 -21.92 -11.61 -18.45
N GLN A 454 -21.95 -12.19 -19.65
CA GLN A 454 -21.11 -11.74 -20.78
C GLN A 454 -21.26 -10.23 -21.08
N ALA A 455 -22.48 -9.70 -20.95
CA ALA A 455 -22.76 -8.28 -21.15
C ALA A 455 -22.00 -7.38 -20.15
N ILE A 456 -21.78 -7.84 -18.92
CA ILE A 456 -20.96 -7.13 -17.94
C ILE A 456 -19.48 -7.34 -18.22
N ALA A 457 -19.06 -8.57 -18.55
CA ALA A 457 -17.67 -8.87 -18.89
C ALA A 457 -17.14 -7.98 -20.04
N ASN A 458 -17.99 -7.66 -21.02
CA ASN A 458 -17.64 -6.76 -22.13
C ASN A 458 -17.36 -5.30 -21.71
N LEU A 459 -17.74 -4.89 -20.49
CA LEU A 459 -17.39 -3.57 -19.93
C LEU A 459 -15.94 -3.50 -19.42
N PHE A 460 -15.28 -4.65 -19.32
CA PHE A 460 -13.93 -4.82 -18.80
C PHE A 460 -13.08 -5.53 -19.86
N PRO A 461 -12.68 -4.85 -20.94
CA PRO A 461 -11.74 -5.43 -21.91
C PRO A 461 -10.41 -5.78 -21.22
N ARG A 462 -9.65 -6.73 -21.80
CA ARG A 462 -8.27 -6.99 -21.40
C ARG A 462 -7.37 -5.84 -21.85
#